data_AF-A0A832DD93-F1
#
_entry.id   AF-A0A832DD93-F1
#
_cell.length_a   1.000
_cell.length_b   1.000
_cell.length_c   1.000
_cell.angle_alpha   90.00
_cell.angle_beta   90.00
_cell.angle_gamma   90.00
#
_symmetry.space_group_name_H-M   'P 1'
#
loop_
_entity.id
_entity.type
_entity.pdbx_description
1 polymer ?
#
loop_
_entity_poly.entity_id
_entity_poly.type
_entity_poly.pdbx_seq_one_letter_code
_entity_poly.pdbx_strand_id
1 'polypeptide(L)'
;SALMLFDNTFRAMASIAMLDIYLAFFTALLAYFHLSRRLLATGAALGLAAAVKYSGAFPVFGLIYLYARRSFRELAAVLLMAVSVFLLVNIPIVGHLGIERWAREILGAISWHTTSRPPGPTASTPLDWLLMQNSFAIYINPDVYASGTPAYLVALAYALYKRDDVSALYLSTYGGYWLVYLAGNHTLYSFYTAQFSPLAHILLAGLFASLSRR
;
A
#
# COMPACT_ATOMS: atom_id res chain seq x y z
N SER A 1 3.36 -5.98 -13.90
CA SER A 1 4.20 -6.98 -14.60
C SER A 1 3.38 -8.24 -14.85
N ALA A 2 3.73 -9.10 -15.81
CA ALA A 2 3.01 -10.36 -16.05
C ALA A 2 2.94 -11.28 -14.82
N LEU A 3 3.93 -11.17 -13.92
CA LEU A 3 3.98 -11.89 -12.66
C LEU A 3 2.77 -11.62 -11.74
N MET A 4 2.19 -10.40 -11.78
CA MET A 4 1.02 -10.05 -10.96
C MET A 4 -0.24 -10.83 -11.37
N LEU A 5 -0.32 -11.32 -12.61
CA LEU A 5 -1.46 -12.13 -13.07
C LEU A 5 -1.51 -13.50 -12.37
N PHE A 6 -0.41 -13.94 -11.76
CA PHE A 6 -0.32 -15.19 -11.01
C PHE A 6 -0.49 -14.99 -9.50
N ASP A 7 -0.63 -13.74 -9.03
CA ASP A 7 -0.84 -13.45 -7.62
C ASP A 7 -2.30 -13.73 -7.22
N ASN A 8 -2.47 -14.59 -6.21
CA ASN A 8 -3.79 -15.02 -5.75
C ASN A 8 -4.59 -13.87 -5.12
N THR A 9 -3.95 -13.05 -4.28
CA THR A 9 -4.63 -11.90 -3.66
C THR A 9 -5.02 -10.87 -4.72
N PHE A 10 -4.12 -10.54 -5.65
CA PHE A 10 -4.43 -9.59 -6.71
C PHE A 10 -5.63 -10.04 -7.54
N ARG A 11 -5.64 -11.30 -7.99
CA ARG A 11 -6.77 -11.87 -8.75
C ARG A 11 -8.06 -11.89 -7.95
N ALA A 12 -8.01 -12.35 -6.71
CA ALA A 12 -9.19 -12.49 -5.86
C ALA A 12 -9.81 -11.12 -5.52
N MET A 13 -8.98 -10.11 -5.24
CA MET A 13 -9.43 -8.74 -5.02
C MET A 13 -10.01 -8.10 -6.29
N ALA A 14 -9.39 -8.35 -7.44
CA ALA A 14 -9.89 -7.86 -8.72
C ALA A 14 -11.24 -8.48 -9.08
N SER A 15 -11.45 -9.78 -8.82
CA SER A 15 -12.70 -10.48 -9.18
C SER A 15 -13.93 -9.98 -8.42
N ILE A 16 -13.75 -9.45 -7.22
CA ILE A 16 -14.85 -8.92 -6.39
C ILE A 16 -14.90 -7.38 -6.36
N ALA A 17 -14.07 -6.71 -7.17
CA ALA A 17 -13.94 -5.25 -7.22
C ALA A 17 -13.73 -4.59 -5.85
N MET A 18 -12.93 -5.21 -4.97
CA MET A 18 -12.64 -4.66 -3.65
C MET A 18 -11.77 -3.41 -3.75
N LEU A 19 -11.99 -2.45 -2.85
CA LEU A 19 -11.28 -1.16 -2.79
C LEU A 19 -9.75 -1.29 -2.91
N ASP A 20 -9.21 -2.40 -2.38
CA ASP A 20 -7.79 -2.74 -2.37
C ASP A 20 -7.17 -2.87 -3.76
N ILE A 21 -7.94 -3.19 -4.82
CA ILE A 21 -7.41 -3.21 -6.20
C ILE A 21 -7.14 -1.80 -6.74
N TYR A 22 -7.99 -0.83 -6.41
CA TYR A 22 -7.79 0.57 -6.79
C TYR A 22 -6.61 1.18 -6.01
N LEU A 23 -6.46 0.79 -4.75
CA LEU A 23 -5.32 1.14 -3.93
C LEU A 23 -4.00 0.58 -4.51
N ALA A 24 -4.01 -0.68 -4.95
CA ALA A 24 -2.88 -1.30 -5.65
C ALA A 24 -2.54 -0.53 -6.94
N PHE A 25 -3.55 -0.15 -7.72
CA PHE A 25 -3.38 0.65 -8.93
C PHE A 25 -2.69 1.99 -8.64
N PHE A 26 -3.20 2.79 -7.70
CA PHE A 26 -2.57 4.08 -7.38
C PHE A 26 -1.19 3.94 -6.75
N THR A 27 -0.94 2.86 -5.99
CA THR A 27 0.40 2.55 -5.47
C THR A 27 1.38 2.23 -6.59
N ALA A 28 0.96 1.46 -7.60
CA ALA A 28 1.77 1.19 -8.80
C ALA A 28 2.00 2.46 -9.63
N LEU A 29 0.98 3.30 -9.77
CA LEU A 29 1.05 4.57 -10.49
C LEU A 29 2.01 5.56 -9.81
N LEU A 30 2.01 5.59 -8.46
CA LEU A 30 2.98 6.34 -7.67
C LEU A 30 4.41 5.90 -7.97
N ALA A 31 4.67 4.59 -7.95
CA ALA A 31 5.99 4.05 -8.27
C ALA A 31 6.41 4.42 -9.71
N TYR A 32 5.50 4.28 -10.67
CA TYR A 32 5.76 4.66 -12.07
C TYR A 32 6.13 6.14 -12.22
N PHE A 33 5.35 7.06 -11.63
CA PHE A 33 5.64 8.48 -11.72
C PHE A 33 6.93 8.88 -10.98
N HIS A 34 7.20 8.26 -9.84
CA HIS A 34 8.42 8.49 -9.10
C HIS A 34 9.66 8.07 -9.92
N LEU A 35 9.64 6.85 -10.47
CA LEU A 35 10.72 6.34 -11.33
C LEU A 35 10.85 7.15 -12.63
N SER A 36 9.75 7.69 -13.14
CA SER A 36 9.72 8.59 -14.31
C SER A 36 10.11 10.03 -13.98
N ARG A 37 10.56 10.32 -12.74
CA ARG A 37 10.95 11.67 -12.27
C ARG A 37 9.83 12.72 -12.37
N ARG A 38 8.57 12.31 -12.37
CA ARG A 38 7.41 13.21 -12.42
C ARG A 38 6.94 13.54 -11.01
N LEU A 39 7.55 14.57 -10.40
CA LEU A 39 7.34 14.92 -8.99
C LEU A 39 5.87 15.19 -8.64
N LEU A 40 5.22 16.11 -9.37
CA LEU A 40 3.82 16.46 -9.09
C LEU A 40 2.89 15.27 -9.32
N ALA A 41 3.12 14.49 -10.39
CA ALA A 41 2.33 13.28 -10.63
C ALA A 41 2.52 12.22 -9.54
N THR A 42 3.73 12.13 -8.95
CA THR A 42 4.01 11.28 -7.78
C THR A 42 3.17 11.71 -6.59
N GLY A 43 3.15 13.01 -6.29
CA GLY A 43 2.31 13.57 -5.23
C GLY A 43 0.83 13.32 -5.49
N ALA A 44 0.35 13.56 -6.72
CA ALA A 44 -1.04 13.33 -7.09
C ALA A 44 -1.46 11.86 -6.92
N ALA A 45 -0.61 10.91 -7.35
CA ALA A 45 -0.87 9.48 -7.15
C ALA A 45 -0.87 9.09 -5.66
N LEU A 46 0.00 9.67 -4.83
CA LEU A 46 -0.03 9.47 -3.37
C LEU A 46 -1.33 9.98 -2.74
N GLY A 47 -1.77 11.19 -3.13
CA GLY A 47 -3.03 11.76 -2.66
C GLY A 47 -4.25 10.92 -3.04
N LEU A 48 -4.28 10.42 -4.29
CA LEU A 48 -5.33 9.51 -4.76
C LEU A 48 -5.30 8.17 -4.03
N ALA A 49 -4.12 7.58 -3.80
CA ALA A 49 -3.99 6.35 -3.03
C ALA A 49 -4.53 6.53 -1.61
N ALA A 50 -4.16 7.61 -0.93
CA ALA A 50 -4.64 7.95 0.41
C ALA A 50 -6.15 8.22 0.45
N ALA A 51 -6.71 8.80 -0.62
CA ALA A 51 -8.15 9.04 -0.75
C ALA A 51 -8.96 7.76 -0.98
N VAL A 52 -8.38 6.76 -1.66
CA VAL A 52 -8.98 5.41 -1.77
C VAL A 52 -9.00 4.74 -0.41
N LYS A 53 -7.86 4.74 0.31
CA LYS A 53 -7.74 4.12 1.63
C LYS A 53 -6.61 4.79 2.40
N TYR A 54 -6.75 5.00 3.70
CA TYR A 54 -5.70 5.66 4.50
C TYR A 54 -4.34 4.93 4.46
N SER A 55 -4.33 3.60 4.29
CA SER A 55 -3.08 2.86 4.10
C SER A 55 -2.33 3.25 2.81
N GLY A 56 -3.01 3.85 1.84
CA GLY A 56 -2.40 4.45 0.64
C GLY A 56 -1.42 5.58 0.93
N ALA A 57 -1.43 6.15 2.14
CA ALA A 57 -0.42 7.09 2.59
C ALA A 57 0.90 6.42 3.00
N PHE A 58 0.93 5.10 3.24
CA PHE A 58 2.14 4.41 3.74
C PHE A 58 3.42 4.56 2.90
N PRO A 59 3.39 4.70 1.56
CA PRO A 59 4.60 4.99 0.79
C PRO A 59 5.29 6.33 1.14
N VAL A 60 4.61 7.22 1.89
CA VAL A 60 5.14 8.54 2.26
C VAL A 60 6.46 8.46 3.03
N PHE A 61 6.65 7.47 3.91
CA PHE A 61 7.90 7.36 4.68
C PHE A 61 9.11 7.08 3.79
N GLY A 62 8.93 6.26 2.76
CA GLY A 62 9.93 5.97 1.73
C GLY A 62 10.23 7.20 0.89
N LEU A 63 9.20 7.94 0.47
CA LEU A 63 9.39 9.20 -0.27
C LEU A 63 10.11 10.26 0.58
N ILE A 64 9.77 10.39 1.87
CA ILE A 64 10.49 11.27 2.80
C ILE A 64 11.97 10.86 2.86
N TYR A 65 12.26 9.57 3.07
CA TYR A 65 13.64 9.08 3.10
C TYR A 65 14.41 9.39 1.81
N LEU A 66 13.80 9.16 0.65
CA LEU A 66 14.43 9.38 -0.65
C LEU A 66 14.67 10.87 -0.94
N TYR A 67 13.67 11.73 -0.72
CA TYR A 67 13.78 13.15 -1.06
C TYR A 67 14.48 13.98 0.00
N ALA A 68 14.43 13.62 1.29
CA ALA A 68 15.19 14.33 2.34
C ALA A 68 16.70 14.31 2.07
N ARG A 69 17.19 13.26 1.39
CA ARG A 69 18.58 13.12 0.98
C ARG A 69 18.92 13.82 -0.34
N ARG A 70 17.90 14.23 -1.10
CA ARG A 70 18.05 14.74 -2.47
C ARG A 70 17.71 16.23 -2.55
N SER A 71 16.51 16.61 -2.14
CA SER A 71 16.02 17.99 -2.21
C SER A 71 14.76 18.17 -1.37
N PHE A 72 14.83 19.06 -0.38
CA PHE A 72 13.66 19.47 0.42
C PHE A 72 12.56 20.10 -0.46
N ARG A 73 12.93 20.83 -1.52
CA ARG A 73 11.96 21.43 -2.45
C ARG A 73 11.17 20.37 -3.22
N GLU A 74 11.84 19.30 -3.65
CA GLU A 74 11.17 18.17 -4.32
C GLU A 74 10.23 17.44 -3.35
N LEU A 75 10.68 17.21 -2.10
CA LEU A 75 9.84 16.63 -1.05
C LEU A 75 8.59 17.49 -0.80
N ALA A 76 8.76 18.80 -0.61
CA ALA A 76 7.67 19.72 -0.39
C ALA A 76 6.68 19.72 -1.57
N ALA A 77 7.16 19.72 -2.82
CA ALA A 77 6.29 19.67 -3.99
C ALA A 77 5.44 18.38 -4.05
N VAL A 78 6.04 17.22 -3.73
CA VAL A 78 5.33 15.93 -3.67
C VAL A 78 4.28 15.93 -2.57
N LEU A 79 4.65 16.35 -1.34
CA LEU A 79 3.73 16.36 -0.20
C LEU A 79 2.60 17.36 -0.37
N LEU A 80 2.90 18.58 -0.83
CA LEU A 80 1.88 19.59 -1.11
C LEU A 80 0.89 19.09 -2.16
N MET A 81 1.38 18.51 -3.25
CA MET A 81 0.49 17.95 -4.27
C MET A 81 -0.35 16.79 -3.74
N ALA A 82 0.22 15.91 -2.92
CA ALA A 82 -0.52 14.81 -2.29
C ALA A 82 -1.65 15.32 -1.38
N VAL A 83 -1.35 16.29 -0.52
CA VAL A 83 -2.35 16.94 0.34
C VAL A 83 -3.40 17.65 -0.49
N SER A 84 -3.01 18.43 -1.50
CA SER A 84 -3.95 19.14 -2.37
C SER A 84 -4.91 18.18 -3.08
N VAL A 85 -4.41 17.07 -3.62
CA VAL A 85 -5.26 16.08 -4.31
C VAL A 85 -6.16 15.34 -3.33
N PHE A 86 -5.65 14.95 -2.16
CA PHE A 86 -6.47 14.34 -1.11
C PHE A 86 -7.61 15.27 -0.67
N LEU A 87 -7.31 16.55 -0.42
CA LEU A 87 -8.31 17.56 -0.05
C LEU A 87 -9.31 17.80 -1.17
N LEU A 88 -8.85 17.92 -2.43
CA LEU A 88 -9.70 18.11 -3.60
C LEU A 88 -10.74 16.99 -3.73
N VAL A 89 -10.32 15.73 -3.56
CA VAL A 89 -11.23 14.57 -3.59
C VAL A 89 -12.22 14.60 -2.41
N ASN A 90 -11.82 15.15 -1.28
CA ASN A 90 -12.66 15.27 -0.08
C ASN A 90 -13.61 16.49 -0.11
N ILE A 91 -13.50 17.43 -1.06
CA ILE A 91 -14.33 18.64 -1.10
C ILE A 91 -15.84 18.34 -1.01
N PRO A 92 -16.42 17.37 -1.75
CA PRO A 92 -17.84 17.08 -1.66
C PRO A 92 -18.26 16.61 -0.25
N ILE A 93 -17.42 15.80 0.40
CA ILE A 93 -17.66 15.29 1.76
C ILE A 93 -17.56 16.44 2.77
N VAL A 94 -16.53 17.29 2.64
CA VAL A 94 -16.36 18.48 3.49
C VAL A 94 -17.53 19.45 3.33
N GLY A 95 -18.00 19.68 2.10
CA GLY A 95 -19.15 20.53 1.82
C GLY A 95 -20.44 20.00 2.43
N HIS A 96 -20.59 18.68 2.53
CA HIS A 96 -21.77 18.04 3.13
C HIS A 96 -21.70 17.96 4.66
N LEU A 97 -20.55 17.59 5.23
CA LEU A 97 -20.39 17.35 6.68
C LEU A 97 -19.98 18.60 7.47
N GLY A 98 -19.35 19.58 6.80
CA GLY A 98 -18.60 20.65 7.44
C GLY A 98 -17.20 20.20 7.85
N ILE A 99 -16.24 21.15 7.88
CA ILE A 99 -14.82 20.89 8.12
C ILE A 99 -14.56 20.23 9.49
N GLU A 100 -15.28 20.65 10.53
CA GLU A 100 -15.10 20.17 11.90
C GLU A 100 -15.51 18.69 12.03
N ARG A 101 -16.66 18.33 11.45
CA ARG A 101 -17.13 16.94 11.46
C ARG A 101 -16.25 16.07 10.58
N TRP A 102 -15.88 16.53 9.39
CA TRP A 102 -14.94 15.81 8.52
C TRP A 102 -13.61 15.51 9.23
N ALA A 103 -13.06 16.48 9.97
CA ALA A 103 -11.84 16.27 10.75
C ALA A 103 -12.02 15.21 11.85
N ARG A 104 -13.17 15.22 12.55
CA ARG A 104 -13.51 14.17 13.52
C ARG A 104 -13.62 12.78 12.87
N GLU A 105 -14.22 12.67 11.69
CA GLU A 105 -14.32 11.40 10.97
C GLU A 105 -12.94 10.86 10.59
N ILE A 106 -12.00 11.72 10.17
CA ILE A 106 -10.61 11.32 9.92
C ILE A 106 -9.94 10.79 11.20
N LEU A 107 -10.07 11.51 12.31
CA LEU A 107 -9.49 11.08 13.60
C LEU A 107 -10.14 9.78 14.09
N GLY A 108 -11.46 9.66 13.93
CA GLY A 108 -12.22 8.46 14.23
C GLY A 108 -11.78 7.28 13.37
N ALA A 109 -11.52 7.49 12.08
CA ALA A 109 -11.03 6.45 11.20
C ALA A 109 -9.59 6.01 11.57
N ILE A 110 -8.70 6.93 11.93
CA ILE A 110 -7.36 6.59 12.42
C ILE A 110 -7.47 5.71 13.67
N SER A 111 -8.26 6.15 14.67
CA SER A 111 -8.51 5.40 15.90
C SER A 111 -9.11 4.01 15.62
N TRP A 112 -10.10 3.97 14.72
CA TRP A 112 -10.71 2.72 14.26
C TRP A 112 -9.66 1.81 13.66
N HIS A 113 -8.76 2.33 12.80
CA HIS A 113 -7.73 1.56 12.13
C HIS A 113 -6.61 1.05 13.04
N THR A 114 -6.32 1.71 14.15
CA THR A 114 -5.30 1.30 15.13
C THR A 114 -5.85 0.46 16.28
N THR A 115 -7.16 0.23 16.35
CA THR A 115 -7.79 -0.57 17.41
C THR A 115 -8.14 -1.97 16.91
N SER A 116 -7.87 -3.01 17.70
CA SER A 116 -8.28 -4.40 17.41
C SER A 116 -9.79 -4.58 17.45
N ARG A 117 -10.34 -5.49 16.63
CA ARG A 117 -11.79 -5.72 16.52
C ARG A 117 -12.16 -6.97 17.32
N PRO A 118 -13.43 -7.10 17.71
CA PRO A 118 -13.95 -8.36 18.22
C PRO A 118 -13.68 -9.52 17.24
N PRO A 119 -13.75 -10.79 17.71
CA PRO A 119 -13.58 -11.95 16.86
C PRO A 119 -14.44 -11.88 15.59
N GLY A 120 -13.83 -12.22 14.46
CA GLY A 120 -14.44 -12.13 13.14
C GLY A 120 -13.77 -13.09 12.16
N PRO A 121 -13.67 -12.74 10.86
CA PRO A 121 -12.90 -13.50 9.89
C PRO A 121 -11.45 -13.70 10.35
N THR A 122 -10.77 -14.72 9.81
CA THR A 122 -9.39 -15.04 10.16
C THR A 122 -8.47 -13.83 10.02
N ALA A 123 -8.00 -13.31 11.16
CA ALA A 123 -7.02 -12.26 11.22
C ALA A 123 -5.62 -12.81 10.91
N SER A 124 -4.76 -11.98 10.33
CA SER A 124 -3.37 -12.30 9.98
C SER A 124 -2.44 -11.15 10.32
N THR A 125 -1.26 -11.49 10.79
CA THR A 125 -0.18 -10.52 11.04
C THR A 125 0.54 -10.17 9.74
N PRO A 126 1.29 -9.04 9.68
CA PRO A 126 2.13 -8.76 8.53
C PRO A 126 3.17 -9.86 8.22
N LEU A 127 3.59 -10.64 9.23
CA LEU A 127 4.49 -11.77 9.04
C LEU A 127 3.79 -12.96 8.36
N ASP A 128 2.55 -13.26 8.76
CA ASP A 128 1.74 -14.35 8.19
C ASP A 128 1.58 -14.18 6.68
N TRP A 129 1.49 -12.94 6.21
CA TRP A 129 1.37 -12.59 4.80
C TRP A 129 2.58 -13.02 3.96
N LEU A 130 3.78 -13.03 4.56
CA LEU A 130 5.00 -13.48 3.88
C LEU A 130 5.09 -15.01 3.82
N LEU A 131 4.44 -15.69 4.76
CA LEU A 131 4.47 -17.14 4.94
C LEU A 131 3.19 -17.83 4.45
N MET A 132 2.26 -17.06 3.84
CA MET A 132 0.98 -17.55 3.34
C MET A 132 0.09 -18.19 4.42
N GLN A 133 0.20 -17.70 5.66
CA GLN A 133 -0.60 -18.15 6.79
C GLN A 133 -1.84 -17.25 6.98
N ASN A 134 -2.88 -17.79 7.63
CA ASN A 134 -4.07 -17.03 8.05
C ASN A 134 -4.76 -16.26 6.90
N SER A 135 -5.01 -16.96 5.80
CA SER A 135 -5.63 -16.37 4.61
C SER A 135 -7.09 -15.98 4.87
N PHE A 136 -7.46 -14.78 4.43
CA PHE A 136 -8.82 -14.27 4.49
C PHE A 136 -9.70 -14.94 3.43
N ALA A 137 -10.76 -15.61 3.88
CA ALA A 137 -11.76 -16.21 3.01
C ALA A 137 -12.67 -15.12 2.41
N ILE A 138 -12.67 -15.00 1.09
CA ILE A 138 -13.61 -14.14 0.35
C ILE A 138 -14.87 -14.92 0.06
N TYR A 139 -14.72 -16.18 -0.34
CA TYR A 139 -15.80 -17.11 -0.60
C TYR A 139 -15.37 -18.53 -0.26
N ILE A 140 -16.30 -19.35 0.25
CA ILE A 140 -16.01 -20.69 0.82
C ILE A 140 -16.57 -21.81 -0.08
N ASN A 141 -17.24 -21.48 -1.19
CA ASN A 141 -17.66 -22.48 -2.18
C ASN A 141 -18.09 -21.86 -3.54
N PRO A 142 -17.19 -21.65 -4.51
CA PRO A 142 -15.80 -22.13 -4.51
C PRO A 142 -14.89 -21.35 -3.56
N ASP A 143 -13.83 -22.01 -3.14
CA ASP A 143 -12.79 -21.47 -2.26
C ASP A 143 -12.00 -20.35 -2.93
N VAL A 144 -12.28 -19.11 -2.54
CA VAL A 144 -11.57 -17.92 -2.99
C VAL A 144 -10.98 -17.22 -1.77
N TYR A 145 -9.65 -17.14 -1.73
CA TYR A 145 -8.92 -16.56 -0.61
C TYR A 145 -8.04 -15.41 -1.07
N ALA A 146 -7.98 -14.37 -0.27
CA ALA A 146 -6.87 -13.44 -0.32
C ALA A 146 -5.71 -14.06 0.48
N SER A 147 -4.79 -14.72 -0.20
CA SER A 147 -3.61 -15.31 0.44
C SER A 147 -2.37 -14.49 0.13
N GLY A 148 -1.47 -14.39 1.11
CA GLY A 148 -0.10 -13.97 0.84
C GLY A 148 0.62 -14.89 -0.17
N THR A 149 1.90 -14.63 -0.40
CA THR A 149 2.75 -15.51 -1.20
C THR A 149 4.21 -15.43 -0.71
N PRO A 150 4.96 -16.54 -0.70
CA PRO A 150 6.40 -16.52 -0.43
C PRO A 150 7.18 -15.56 -1.34
N ALA A 151 6.63 -15.20 -2.51
CA ALA A 151 7.21 -14.20 -3.40
C ALA A 151 7.39 -12.83 -2.70
N TYR A 152 6.53 -12.49 -1.74
CA TYR A 152 6.67 -11.27 -0.94
C TYR A 152 7.86 -11.33 0.02
N LEU A 153 8.19 -12.50 0.55
CA LEU A 153 9.40 -12.70 1.35
C LEU A 153 10.66 -12.54 0.51
N VAL A 154 10.65 -13.10 -0.71
CA VAL A 154 11.76 -12.94 -1.67
C VAL A 154 11.91 -11.46 -2.06
N ALA A 155 10.80 -10.77 -2.34
CA ALA A 155 10.81 -9.34 -2.64
C ALA A 155 11.35 -8.52 -1.46
N LEU A 156 11.00 -8.88 -0.22
CA LEU A 156 11.52 -8.23 0.99
C LEU A 156 13.04 -8.43 1.13
N ALA A 157 13.52 -9.66 0.99
CA ALA A 157 14.95 -9.94 1.03
C ALA A 157 15.71 -9.17 -0.07
N TYR A 158 15.15 -9.15 -1.29
CA TYR A 158 15.74 -8.40 -2.39
C TYR A 158 15.70 -6.88 -2.16
N ALA A 159 14.64 -6.32 -1.58
CA ALA A 159 14.56 -4.90 -1.23
C ALA A 159 15.64 -4.50 -0.22
N LEU A 160 15.85 -5.33 0.81
CA LEU A 160 16.86 -5.10 1.84
C LEU A 160 18.29 -5.17 1.28
N TYR A 161 18.51 -6.02 0.27
CA TYR A 161 19.77 -6.13 -0.46
C TYR A 161 19.98 -4.96 -1.44
N LYS A 162 19.00 -4.67 -2.30
CA LYS A 162 19.13 -3.74 -3.43
C LYS A 162 19.10 -2.27 -3.01
N ARG A 163 18.25 -1.93 -2.03
CA ARG A 163 18.13 -0.59 -1.42
C ARG A 163 17.94 0.56 -2.42
N ASP A 164 17.22 0.30 -3.51
CA ASP A 164 16.87 1.31 -4.52
C ASP A 164 15.53 2.03 -4.21
N ASP A 165 15.12 2.94 -5.09
CA ASP A 165 13.88 3.73 -4.94
C ASP A 165 12.65 2.82 -4.73
N VAL A 166 12.53 1.73 -5.50
CA VAL A 166 11.41 0.77 -5.35
C VAL A 166 11.51 0.01 -4.03
N SER A 167 12.72 -0.34 -3.60
CA SER A 167 12.96 -0.97 -2.31
C SER A 167 12.47 -0.08 -1.16
N ALA A 168 12.77 1.22 -1.21
CA ALA A 168 12.29 2.18 -0.21
C ALA A 168 10.77 2.30 -0.20
N LEU A 169 10.12 2.36 -1.37
CA LEU A 169 8.66 2.37 -1.47
C LEU A 169 8.02 1.09 -0.93
N TYR A 170 8.58 -0.08 -1.26
CA TYR A 170 8.10 -1.36 -0.78
C TYR A 170 8.22 -1.48 0.74
N LEU A 171 9.41 -1.21 1.28
CA LEU A 171 9.68 -1.25 2.72
C LEU A 171 8.79 -0.25 3.49
N SER A 172 8.56 0.92 2.93
CA SER A 172 7.65 1.92 3.51
C SER A 172 6.20 1.43 3.54
N THR A 173 5.73 0.84 2.44
CA THR A 173 4.36 0.37 2.31
C THR A 173 4.09 -0.81 3.24
N TYR A 174 4.97 -1.82 3.22
CA TYR A 174 4.90 -2.97 4.11
C TYR A 174 5.11 -2.57 5.58
N GLY A 175 6.07 -1.68 5.85
CA GLY A 175 6.35 -1.14 7.18
C GLY A 175 5.17 -0.35 7.77
N GLY A 176 4.38 0.34 6.95
CA GLY A 176 3.16 1.02 7.41
C GLY A 176 2.14 0.08 8.04
N TYR A 177 2.02 -1.16 7.55
CA TYR A 177 1.19 -2.18 8.19
C TYR A 177 1.75 -2.67 9.52
N TRP A 178 3.08 -2.75 9.65
CA TRP A 178 3.72 -2.99 10.95
C TRP A 178 3.44 -1.84 11.93
N LEU A 179 3.46 -0.58 11.48
CA LEU A 179 3.12 0.55 12.34
C LEU A 179 1.69 0.43 12.88
N VAL A 180 0.73 0.07 12.03
CA VAL A 180 -0.65 -0.17 12.47
C VAL A 180 -0.74 -1.35 13.44
N TYR A 181 -0.02 -2.44 13.17
CA TYR A 181 0.01 -3.60 14.05
C TYR A 181 0.58 -3.26 15.43
N LEU A 182 1.73 -2.56 15.46
CA LEU A 182 2.40 -2.11 16.67
C LEU A 182 1.60 -1.04 17.43
N ALA A 183 0.75 -0.28 16.74
CA ALA A 183 -0.15 0.70 17.36
C ALA A 183 -1.36 0.07 18.10
N GLY A 184 -1.52 -1.26 18.05
CA GLY A 184 -2.53 -2.00 18.82
C GLY A 184 -3.58 -2.74 17.99
N ASN A 185 -3.46 -2.73 16.66
CA ASN A 185 -4.36 -3.47 15.79
C ASN A 185 -3.79 -4.85 15.42
N HIS A 186 -4.25 -5.88 16.12
CA HIS A 186 -3.91 -7.28 15.88
C HIS A 186 -4.96 -8.02 15.04
N THR A 187 -5.95 -7.32 14.49
CA THR A 187 -6.99 -7.86 13.62
C THR A 187 -6.83 -7.32 12.20
N LEU A 188 -5.65 -7.52 11.62
CA LEU A 188 -5.37 -7.21 10.22
C LEU A 188 -5.75 -8.41 9.33
N TYR A 189 -5.80 -8.21 8.02
CA TYR A 189 -6.24 -9.23 7.06
C TYR A 189 -5.29 -9.32 5.86
N SER A 190 -5.17 -10.51 5.29
CA SER A 190 -4.23 -10.81 4.21
C SER A 190 -4.59 -10.15 2.87
N PHE A 191 -5.82 -9.68 2.69
CA PHE A 191 -6.19 -8.88 1.52
C PHE A 191 -5.44 -7.54 1.45
N TYR A 192 -4.92 -7.03 2.57
CA TYR A 192 -4.08 -5.83 2.59
C TYR A 192 -2.79 -5.99 1.79
N THR A 193 -2.34 -7.23 1.53
CA THR A 193 -1.17 -7.48 0.68
C THR A 193 -1.36 -6.99 -0.76
N ALA A 194 -2.61 -6.82 -1.21
CA ALA A 194 -2.92 -6.25 -2.52
C ALA A 194 -2.24 -4.88 -2.73
N GLN A 195 -2.16 -4.03 -1.69
CA GLN A 195 -1.56 -2.71 -1.81
C GLN A 195 -0.09 -2.77 -2.22
N PHE A 196 0.72 -3.60 -1.54
CA PHE A 196 2.17 -3.66 -1.79
C PHE A 196 2.55 -4.69 -2.85
N SER A 197 1.62 -5.55 -3.27
CA SER A 197 1.84 -6.56 -4.32
C SER A 197 2.48 -5.97 -5.59
N PRO A 198 2.03 -4.82 -6.16
CA PRO A 198 2.67 -4.25 -7.34
C PRO A 198 4.14 -3.92 -7.12
N LEU A 199 4.51 -3.38 -5.96
CA LEU A 199 5.88 -3.04 -5.61
C LEU A 199 6.74 -4.30 -5.46
N ALA A 200 6.22 -5.33 -4.80
CA ALA A 200 6.88 -6.63 -4.70
C ALA A 200 7.19 -7.21 -6.09
N HIS A 201 6.23 -7.13 -7.01
CA HIS A 201 6.38 -7.66 -8.36
C HIS A 201 7.33 -6.84 -9.24
N ILE A 202 7.48 -5.54 -9.02
CA ILE A 202 8.52 -4.72 -9.66
C ILE A 202 9.90 -5.16 -9.18
N LEU A 203 10.05 -5.38 -7.86
CA LEU A 203 11.31 -5.87 -7.27
C LEU A 203 11.68 -7.25 -7.80
N LEU A 204 10.74 -8.20 -7.86
CA LEU A 204 10.98 -9.53 -8.41
C LEU A 204 11.36 -9.49 -9.89
N ALA A 205 10.71 -8.63 -10.68
CA ALA A 205 11.10 -8.43 -12.08
C ALA A 205 12.54 -7.91 -12.19
N GLY A 206 12.93 -6.97 -11.33
CA GLY A 206 14.31 -6.48 -11.24
C GLY A 206 15.31 -7.56 -10.83
N LEU A 207 14.95 -8.43 -9.88
CA LEU A 207 15.75 -9.58 -9.47
C LEU A 207 15.97 -10.53 -10.65
N PHE A 208 14.91 -10.97 -11.33
CA PHE A 208 15.03 -11.88 -12.48
C PHE A 208 15.86 -11.28 -13.61
N ALA A 209 15.67 -10.00 -13.93
CA ALA A 209 16.48 -9.31 -14.93
C ALA A 209 17.95 -9.19 -14.53
N SER A 210 18.28 -9.17 -13.24
CA SER A 210 19.66 -9.16 -12.76
C SER A 210 20.32 -10.53 -12.84
N LEU A 211 19.55 -11.61 -12.65
CA LEU A 211 20.01 -12.99 -12.76
C LEU A 211 20.21 -13.39 -14.21
N SER A 212 19.35 -12.94 -15.14
CA SER A 212 19.46 -13.27 -16.57
C SER A 212 20.63 -12.59 -17.29
N ARG A 213 21.31 -11.64 -16.65
CA ARG A 213 22.48 -10.92 -17.19
C ARG A 213 23.81 -11.49 -16.67
N ARG A 214 23.75 -12.49 -15.79
CA ARG A 214 24.91 -13.26 -15.31
C ARG A 214 25.02 -14.54 -16.12
#